data_AF-A0A7G4A071-F1
#
_entry.id   AF-A0A7G4A071-F1
#
_cell.length_a   1.000
_cell.length_b   1.000
_cell.length_c   1.000
_cell.angle_alpha   90.00
_cell.angle_beta   90.00
_cell.angle_gamma   90.00
#
_symmetry.space_group_name_H-M   'P 1'
#
loop_
_entity.id
_entity.type
_entity.pdbx_description
1 polymer ?
#
loop_
_entity_poly.entity_id
_entity_poly.type
_entity_poly.pdbx_seq_one_letter_code
_entity_poly.pdbx_strand_id
1 'polypeptide(L)'
;MQKQNTLIKIFKGVISTLCGFLLSSSLWANDLLSKALEGDVKDSLGSGSMFWKVFILVDIILATAMAVKSKNPMVFVGVTAVAFIPAFLLKTFVF
;
A
#
# COMPACT_ATOMS: atom_id res chain seq x y z
N MET A 1 15.38 -7.12 -47.36
CA MET A 1 15.77 -6.35 -46.17
C MET A 1 14.78 -5.24 -45.75
N GLN A 2 13.96 -4.64 -46.64
CA GLN A 2 13.03 -3.55 -46.25
C GLN A 2 11.85 -3.95 -45.34
N LYS A 3 11.30 -5.17 -45.49
CA LYS A 3 10.07 -5.59 -44.80
C LYS A 3 10.23 -5.73 -43.27
N GLN A 4 11.45 -5.97 -42.79
CA GLN A 4 11.77 -6.14 -41.38
C GLN A 4 11.76 -4.80 -40.61
N ASN A 5 12.18 -3.71 -41.25
CA ASN A 5 12.25 -2.37 -40.64
C ASN A 5 10.85 -1.75 -40.43
N THR A 6 9.88 -2.10 -41.27
CA THR A 6 8.49 -1.63 -41.14
C THR A 6 7.78 -2.31 -39.96
N LEU A 7 7.99 -3.62 -39.77
CA LEU A 7 7.42 -4.35 -38.63
C LEU A 7 7.95 -3.82 -37.28
N ILE A 8 9.26 -3.55 -37.18
CA ILE A 8 9.88 -3.00 -35.96
C ILE A 8 9.32 -1.61 -35.63
N LYS A 9 9.06 -0.76 -36.64
CA LYS A 9 8.42 0.54 -36.45
C LYS A 9 7.00 0.43 -35.88
N ILE A 10 6.20 -0.49 -36.41
CA ILE A 10 4.82 -0.72 -35.93
C ILE A 10 4.85 -1.26 -34.50
N PHE A 11 5.73 -2.22 -34.21
CA PHE A 11 5.86 -2.79 -32.86
C PHE A 11 6.27 -1.73 -31.82
N LYS A 12 7.18 -0.81 -32.16
CA LYS A 12 7.55 0.33 -31.31
C LYS A 12 6.37 1.27 -31.06
N GLY A 13 5.58 1.55 -32.10
CA GLY A 13 4.36 2.38 -31.97
C GLY A 13 3.34 1.74 -31.04
N VAL A 14 3.06 0.45 -31.23
CA VAL A 14 2.11 -0.33 -30.42
C VAL A 14 2.54 -0.39 -28.96
N ILE A 15 3.82 -0.69 -28.69
CA ILE A 15 4.36 -0.73 -27.32
C ILE A 15 4.25 0.64 -26.64
N SER A 16 4.56 1.73 -27.35
CA SER A 16 4.46 3.08 -26.79
C SER A 16 3.01 3.45 -26.44
N THR A 17 2.04 3.10 -27.30
CA THR A 17 0.62 3.33 -27.01
C THR A 17 0.08 2.44 -25.88
N LEU A 18 0.56 1.18 -25.80
CA LEU A 18 0.15 0.25 -24.74
C LEU A 18 0.71 0.68 -23.38
N CYS A 19 1.97 1.12 -23.33
CA CYS A 19 2.57 1.70 -22.13
C CYS A 19 1.85 2.99 -21.70
N GLY A 20 1.49 3.86 -22.65
CA GLY A 20 0.70 5.06 -22.36
C GLY A 20 -0.66 4.71 -21.76
N PHE A 21 -1.37 3.75 -22.33
CA PHE A 21 -2.67 3.30 -21.82
C PHE A 21 -2.57 2.66 -20.43
N LEU A 22 -1.59 1.78 -20.20
CA LEU A 22 -1.37 1.16 -18.90
C LEU A 22 -0.99 2.19 -17.83
N LEU A 23 -0.14 3.17 -18.17
CA LEU A 23 0.24 4.23 -17.24
C LEU A 23 -0.94 5.13 -16.91
N SER A 24 -1.75 5.52 -17.90
CA SER A 24 -2.99 6.28 -17.68
C SER A 24 -3.99 5.50 -16.84
N SER A 25 -4.14 4.19 -17.03
CA SER A 25 -5.02 3.35 -16.21
C SER A 25 -4.54 3.24 -14.76
N SER A 26 -3.22 3.18 -14.54
CA SER A 26 -2.61 3.15 -13.22
C SER A 26 -2.81 4.48 -12.49
N LEU A 27 -2.58 5.60 -13.16
CA LEU A 27 -2.82 6.93 -12.60
C LEU A 27 -4.31 7.13 -12.25
N TRP A 28 -5.22 6.64 -13.09
CA TRP A 28 -6.66 6.77 -12.86
C TRP A 28 -7.17 5.86 -11.73
N ALA A 29 -6.61 4.65 -11.59
CA ALA A 29 -6.93 3.76 -10.48
C ALA A 29 -6.45 4.32 -9.13
N ASN A 30 -5.27 4.95 -9.10
CA ASN A 30 -4.81 5.65 -7.90
C ASN A 30 -5.72 6.85 -7.56
N ASP A 31 -6.19 7.61 -8.55
CA ASP A 31 -7.14 8.72 -8.35
C ASP A 31 -8.51 8.26 -7.82
N LEU A 32 -9.01 7.10 -8.28
CA LEU A 32 -10.27 6.53 -7.78
C LEU A 32 -10.14 5.96 -6.37
N LEU A 33 -9.00 5.34 -6.04
CA LEU A 33 -8.73 4.77 -4.72
C LEU A 33 -8.46 5.89 -3.71
N SER A 34 -7.73 6.94 -4.10
CA SER A 34 -7.54 8.14 -3.28
C SER A 34 -8.87 8.86 -3.06
N LYS A 35 -9.72 9.03 -4.09
CA LYS A 35 -11.07 9.61 -3.95
C LYS A 35 -11.98 8.79 -3.05
N ALA A 36 -11.95 7.46 -3.17
CA ALA A 36 -12.77 6.57 -2.34
C ALA A 36 -12.32 6.57 -0.87
N LEU A 37 -11.05 6.89 -0.61
CA LEU A 37 -10.53 7.08 0.74
C LEU A 37 -10.48 8.55 1.20
N GLU A 38 -10.96 9.49 0.38
CA GLU A 38 -11.01 10.91 0.71
C GLU A 38 -12.25 11.23 1.57
N GLY A 39 -12.06 11.90 2.72
CA GLY A 39 -13.12 12.17 3.69
C GLY A 39 -13.11 11.22 4.90
N ASP A 40 -14.26 10.63 5.24
CA ASP A 40 -14.46 9.88 6.49
C ASP A 40 -13.48 8.72 6.70
N VAL A 41 -13.00 8.08 5.62
CA VAL A 41 -12.02 6.98 5.70
C VAL A 41 -10.62 7.51 6.00
N LYS A 42 -10.24 8.66 5.45
CA LYS A 42 -8.99 9.36 5.80
C LYS A 42 -9.00 9.81 7.26
N ASP A 43 -10.12 10.28 7.76
CA ASP A 43 -10.23 10.72 9.15
C ASP A 43 -10.27 9.51 10.12
N SER A 44 -10.84 8.39 9.67
CA SER A 44 -10.92 7.15 10.45
C SER A 44 -9.65 6.30 10.41
N LEU A 45 -8.87 6.32 9.33
CA LEU A 45 -7.65 5.51 9.13
C LEU A 45 -6.36 6.34 9.02
N GLY A 46 -6.46 7.66 9.11
CA GLY A 46 -5.31 8.56 9.13
C GLY A 46 -4.39 8.28 10.31
N SER A 47 -3.11 8.62 10.19
CA SER A 47 -2.07 8.25 11.17
C SER A 47 -2.32 8.72 12.60
N GLY A 48 -3.24 9.66 12.83
CA GLY A 48 -3.63 10.14 14.16
C GLY A 48 -4.98 9.62 14.68
N SER A 49 -5.66 8.77 13.92
CA SER A 49 -7.03 8.34 14.20
C SER A 49 -7.15 7.45 15.43
N MET A 50 -8.37 7.38 15.97
CA MET A 50 -8.67 6.56 17.14
C MET A 50 -8.50 5.06 16.87
N PHE A 51 -8.70 4.64 15.61
CA PHE A 51 -8.51 3.26 15.16
C PHE A 51 -7.08 2.78 15.42
N TRP A 52 -6.07 3.53 14.96
CA TRP A 52 -4.67 3.16 15.14
C TRP A 52 -4.27 3.08 16.60
N LYS A 53 -4.76 4.01 17.41
CA LYS A 53 -4.50 4.04 18.86
C LYS A 53 -5.08 2.82 19.56
N VAL A 54 -6.32 2.44 19.25
CA VAL A 54 -6.97 1.25 19.86
C VAL A 54 -6.32 -0.04 19.35
N PHE A 55 -6.06 -0.14 18.05
CA PHE A 55 -5.44 -1.31 17.44
C PHE A 55 -4.05 -1.60 18.03
N ILE A 56 -3.17 -0.59 18.07
CA ILE A 56 -1.82 -0.72 18.64
C ILE A 56 -1.89 -1.05 20.14
N LEU A 57 -2.83 -0.45 20.87
CA LEU A 57 -2.99 -0.71 22.30
C LEU A 57 -3.41 -2.16 22.58
N VAL A 58 -4.38 -2.70 21.83
CA VAL A 58 -4.79 -4.10 21.95
C VAL A 58 -3.66 -5.04 21.56
N ASP A 59 -2.93 -4.74 20.49
CA ASP A 59 -1.83 -5.57 20.00
C ASP A 59 -0.66 -5.62 21.00
N ILE A 60 -0.30 -4.48 21.59
CA ILE A 60 0.73 -4.42 22.65
C ILE A 60 0.29 -5.20 23.89
N ILE A 61 -0.98 -5.12 24.31
CA ILE A 61 -1.48 -5.88 25.47
C ILE A 61 -1.39 -7.38 25.21
N LEU A 62 -1.85 -7.83 24.04
CA LEU A 62 -1.78 -9.24 23.63
C LEU A 62 -0.34 -9.73 23.52
N ALA A 63 0.53 -8.94 22.90
CA ALA A 63 1.95 -9.25 22.80
C ALA A 63 2.65 -9.27 24.14
N THR A 64 2.28 -8.38 25.06
CA THR A 64 2.79 -8.37 26.43
C THR A 64 2.32 -9.62 27.18
N ALA A 65 1.06 -10.01 27.06
CA ALA A 65 0.54 -11.25 27.65
C ALA A 65 1.27 -12.49 27.09
N MET A 66 1.52 -12.51 25.78
CA MET A 66 2.29 -13.56 25.12
C MET A 66 3.77 -13.55 25.53
N ALA A 67 4.40 -12.38 25.66
CA ALA A 67 5.77 -12.24 26.09
C ALA A 67 5.95 -12.68 27.55
N VAL A 68 4.98 -12.39 28.44
CA VAL A 68 5.00 -12.85 29.83
C VAL A 68 4.82 -14.37 29.92
N LYS A 69 3.90 -14.94 29.14
CA LYS A 69 3.66 -16.40 29.11
C LYS A 69 4.83 -17.17 28.51
N SER A 70 5.41 -16.68 27.42
CA SER A 70 6.50 -17.33 26.70
C SER A 70 7.89 -16.96 27.21
N LYS A 71 8.00 -15.92 28.05
CA LYS A 71 9.24 -15.28 28.49
C LYS A 71 10.15 -14.88 27.31
N ASN A 72 9.56 -14.64 26.13
CA ASN A 72 10.30 -14.32 24.92
C ASN A 72 9.97 -12.89 24.45
N PRO A 73 10.91 -11.94 24.53
CA PRO A 73 10.69 -10.55 24.14
C PRO A 73 10.59 -10.35 22.62
N MET A 74 10.88 -11.37 21.80
CA MET A 74 10.82 -11.29 20.34
C MET A 74 9.40 -11.01 19.81
N VAL A 75 8.36 -11.25 20.61
CA VAL A 75 6.96 -10.98 20.25
C VAL A 75 6.71 -9.49 19.95
N PHE A 76 7.46 -8.57 20.57
CA PHE A 76 7.34 -7.13 20.31
C PHE A 76 7.82 -6.69 18.91
N VAL A 77 8.70 -7.49 18.28
CA VAL A 77 9.12 -7.25 16.89
C VAL A 77 7.94 -7.50 15.95
N GLY A 78 7.12 -8.51 16.26
CA GLY A 78 5.87 -8.79 15.55
C GLY A 78 4.89 -7.62 15.60
N VAL A 79 4.66 -7.06 16.80
CA VAL A 79 3.81 -5.86 17.00
C VAL A 79 4.30 -4.69 16.17
N THR A 80 5.62 -4.48 16.15
CA THR A 80 6.22 -3.38 15.37
C THR A 80 5.97 -3.57 13.88
N ALA A 81 6.13 -4.79 13.35
CA ALA A 81 5.85 -5.10 11.94
C ALA A 81 4.35 -4.96 11.60
N VAL A 82 3.46 -5.44 12.47
CA VAL A 82 2.00 -5.38 12.27
C VAL A 82 1.47 -3.95 12.32
N ALA A 83 2.06 -3.08 13.14
CA ALA A 83 1.73 -1.66 13.14
C ALA A 83 2.39 -0.89 11.97
N PHE A 84 3.63 -1.23 11.62
CA PHE A 84 4.40 -0.50 10.62
C PHE A 84 3.95 -0.76 9.18
N ILE A 85 3.68 -2.01 8.80
CA ILE A 85 3.34 -2.37 7.42
C ILE A 85 2.09 -1.63 6.93
N PRO A 86 0.94 -1.65 7.63
CA PRO A 86 -0.24 -1.01 7.12
C PRO A 86 -0.16 0.53 7.25
N ALA A 87 0.57 1.05 8.25
CA ALA A 87 0.82 2.49 8.36
C ALA A 87 1.70 3.00 7.20
N PHE A 88 2.72 2.23 6.81
CA PHE A 88 3.56 2.51 5.65
C PHE A 88 2.74 2.47 4.37
N LEU A 89 1.95 1.41 4.15
CA LEU A 89 1.13 1.24 2.95
C LEU A 89 0.08 2.35 2.80
N LEU A 90 -0.61 2.72 3.88
CA LEU A 90 -1.56 3.84 3.83
C LEU A 90 -0.83 5.17 3.55
N LYS A 91 0.35 5.40 4.12
CA LYS A 91 1.09 6.65 3.89
C LYS A 91 1.84 6.72 2.56
N THR A 92 2.03 5.62 1.85
CA THR A 92 2.72 5.64 0.53
C THR A 92 1.78 5.47 -0.64
N PHE A 93 0.66 4.78 -0.46
CA PHE A 93 -0.26 4.45 -1.55
C PHE A 93 -1.65 5.08 -1.40
N VAL A 94 -1.97 5.68 -0.25
CA VAL A 94 -3.28 6.31 0.01
C VAL A 94 -3.15 7.80 0.34
N PHE A 95 -2.19 8.19 1.18
CA PHE A 95 -2.00 9.57 1.67
C PHE A 95 -0.71 10.22 1.20
#